data_AF-A0A1Q5QZ55-F1
#
_entry.id   AF-A0A1Q5QZ55-F1
#
_cell.length_a   1.000
_cell.length_b   1.000
_cell.length_c   1.000
_cell.angle_alpha   90.00
_cell.angle_beta   90.00
_cell.angle_gamma   90.00
#
_symmetry.space_group_name_H-M   'P 1'
#
loop_
_entity.id
_entity.type
_entity.pdbx_description
1 polymer ?
#
loop_
_entity_poly.entity_id
_entity_poly.type
_entity_poly.pdbx_seq_one_letter_code
_entity_poly.pdbx_strand_id
1 'polypeptide(L)' 'MHVNKVHAVFTIARVAKDLGEDEDWLCDVANGMDTEDGIIWVYGIGDDQVMAFTDFGIENLMELIRMHKEDPELLTRWNR' A
#
# COMPACT_ATOMS: atom_id res chain seq x y z
N MET A 1 -7.14 13.76 24.20
CA MET A 1 -6.33 14.04 23.00
C MET A 1 -5.84 12.69 22.47
N HIS A 2 -6.26 12.27 21.28
CA HIS A 2 -5.76 11.04 20.67
C HIS A 2 -4.42 11.40 20.02
N VAL A 3 -3.32 10.80 20.47
CA VAL A 3 -2.02 10.91 19.81
C VAL A 3 -1.98 9.94 18.65
N ASN A 4 -1.28 10.31 17.57
CA ASN A 4 -1.08 9.41 16.44
C ASN A 4 -0.39 8.13 16.94
N LYS A 5 -0.99 6.96 16.67
CA LYS A 5 -0.42 5.66 17.04
C LYS A 5 0.70 5.22 16.10
N VAL A 6 0.84 5.91 14.96
CA VAL A 6 1.84 5.65 13.93
C VAL A 6 3.02 6.59 14.13
N HIS A 7 4.21 6.03 14.31
CA HIS A 7 5.44 6.79 14.52
C HIS A 7 6.16 7.15 13.21
N ALA A 8 5.94 6.35 12.15
CA ALA A 8 6.54 6.51 10.83
C ALA A 8 5.67 5.85 9.76
N VAL A 9 5.89 6.26 8.51
CA VAL A 9 5.32 5.64 7.32
C VAL A 9 6.41 5.42 6.29
N PHE A 10 6.21 4.46 5.40
CA PHE A 10 7.14 4.07 4.35
C PHE A 10 6.46 4.24 3.00
N THR A 11 7.05 5.03 2.11
CA THR A 11 6.50 5.26 0.77
C THR A 11 6.47 3.97 -0.04
N ILE A 12 5.55 3.89 -1.00
CA ILE A 12 5.42 2.71 -1.87
C ILE A 12 6.72 2.35 -2.58
N ALA A 13 7.46 3.34 -3.10
CA ALA A 13 8.79 3.13 -3.68
C ALA A 13 9.79 2.45 -2.71
N ARG A 14 9.74 2.82 -1.42
CA ARG A 14 10.58 2.20 -0.39
C ARG A 14 10.17 0.76 -0.14
N VAL A 15 8.87 0.50 -0.01
CA VAL A 15 8.32 -0.84 0.24
C VAL A 15 8.55 -1.76 -0.95
N ALA A 16 8.30 -1.30 -2.18
CA ALA A 16 8.57 -2.04 -3.42
C ALA A 16 10.03 -2.50 -3.48
N LYS A 17 10.97 -1.58 -3.19
CA LYS A 17 12.40 -1.90 -3.11
C LYS A 17 12.72 -2.94 -2.03
N ASP A 18 12.14 -2.81 -0.85
CA ASP A 18 12.40 -3.72 0.28
C ASP A 18 11.80 -5.12 0.04
N LEU A 19 10.67 -5.21 -0.68
CA LEU A 19 10.03 -6.47 -1.08
C LEU A 19 10.60 -7.07 -2.37
N GLY A 20 11.33 -6.29 -3.17
CA GLY A 20 11.83 -6.71 -4.48
C GLY A 20 10.73 -6.79 -5.55
N GLU A 21 9.66 -6.03 -5.39
CA GLU A 21 8.50 -5.99 -6.30
C GLU A 21 8.55 -4.74 -7.18
N ASP A 22 7.82 -4.78 -8.30
CA ASP A 22 7.61 -3.62 -9.16
C ASP A 22 6.66 -2.61 -8.50
N GLU A 23 7.00 -1.32 -8.55
CA GLU A 23 6.25 -0.27 -7.85
C GLU A 23 4.85 -0.06 -8.44
N ASP A 24 4.72 -0.08 -9.77
CA ASP A 24 3.43 0.10 -10.45
C ASP A 24 2.50 -1.07 -10.14
N TRP A 25 3.01 -2.31 -10.23
CA TRP A 25 2.26 -3.50 -9.84
C TRP A 25 1.87 -3.48 -8.35
N LEU A 26 2.78 -3.04 -7.47
CA LEU A 26 2.48 -2.93 -6.04
C LEU A 26 1.39 -1.88 -5.78
N CYS A 27 1.35 -0.82 -6.57
CA CYS A 27 0.30 0.20 -6.50
C CYS A 27 -1.07 -0.40 -6.88
N ASP A 28 -1.12 -1.18 -7.96
CA ASP A 28 -2.34 -1.88 -8.38
C ASP A 28 -2.86 -2.83 -7.29
N VAL A 29 -1.97 -3.56 -6.63
CA VAL A 29 -2.30 -4.42 -5.49
C VAL A 29 -2.81 -3.60 -4.31
N ALA A 30 -2.08 -2.55 -3.93
CA ALA A 30 -2.42 -1.71 -2.78
C ALA A 30 -3.73 -0.91 -2.96
N ASN A 31 -4.23 -0.73 -4.19
CA ASN A 31 -5.56 -0.16 -4.44
C ASN A 31 -6.69 -0.99 -3.82
N GLY A 32 -6.45 -2.25 -3.43
CA GLY A 32 -7.40 -3.07 -2.67
C GLY A 32 -7.43 -2.78 -1.17
N MET A 33 -6.63 -1.84 -0.66
CA MET A 33 -6.56 -1.49 0.76
C MET A 33 -7.32 -0.19 1.07
N ASP A 34 -7.97 -0.16 2.24
CA ASP A 34 -8.58 1.03 2.81
C ASP A 34 -7.69 1.66 3.89
N THR A 35 -8.00 2.90 4.31
CA THR A 35 -7.23 3.59 5.37
C THR A 35 -7.12 2.79 6.67
N GLU A 36 -8.13 1.95 6.96
CA GLU A 36 -8.14 1.05 8.12
C GLU A 36 -7.10 -0.07 8.01
N ASP A 37 -6.71 -0.44 6.78
CA ASP A 37 -5.68 -1.44 6.52
C ASP A 37 -4.27 -0.86 6.65
N GLY A 38 -4.12 0.43 6.96
CA GLY A 38 -2.82 1.05 7.24
C GLY A 38 -2.14 1.69 6.03
N ILE A 39 -2.88 1.90 4.94
CA ILE A 39 -2.49 2.77 3.81
C ILE A 39 -2.71 4.24 4.18
N ILE A 40 -1.78 5.11 3.76
CA ILE A 40 -1.82 6.55 3.99
C ILE A 40 -1.41 7.27 2.71
N TRP A 41 -2.15 8.31 2.34
CA TRP A 41 -1.77 9.23 1.27
C TRP A 41 -0.98 10.42 1.84
N VAL A 42 0.25 10.60 1.38
CA VAL A 42 1.11 11.74 1.74
C VAL A 42 1.03 12.78 0.62
N TYR A 43 0.45 13.94 0.92
CA TYR A 43 0.28 15.05 -0.01
C TYR A 43 1.47 16.02 0.07
N GLY A 44 2.12 16.25 -1.07
CA GLY A 44 3.22 17.19 -1.25
C GLY A 44 2.73 18.59 -1.59
N ILE A 45 3.60 19.38 -2.23
CA ILE A 45 3.23 20.68 -2.78
C ILE A 45 2.53 20.50 -4.13
N GLY A 46 1.47 21.27 -4.39
CA GLY A 46 0.70 21.13 -5.63
C GLY A 46 -0.15 19.85 -5.65
N ASP A 47 -0.08 19.11 -6.76
CA ASP A 47 -0.86 17.88 -6.99
C ASP A 47 -0.06 16.60 -6.73
N ASP A 48 1.14 16.72 -6.15
CA ASP A 48 1.99 15.56 -5.84
C ASP A 48 1.41 14.78 -4.65
N GLN A 49 1.13 13.50 -4.86
CA GLN A 49 0.70 12.59 -3.81
C GLN A 49 1.47 11.27 -3.87
N VAL A 50 1.80 10.72 -2.71
CA VAL A 50 2.54 9.46 -2.60
C VAL A 50 1.81 8.53 -1.65
N MET A 51 1.55 7.31 -2.11
CA MET A 51 1.04 6.24 -1.27
C MET A 51 2.14 5.79 -0.30
N ALA A 52 1.80 5.64 0.97
CA ALA A 52 2.70 5.19 2.02
C ALA A 52 1.98 4.24 2.98
N PHE A 53 2.76 3.45 3.69
CA PHE A 53 2.27 2.38 4.56
C PHE A 53 2.80 2.56 5.97
N THR A 54 1.97 2.27 6.95
CA THR A 54 2.41 2.00 8.33
C THR A 54 3.05 0.62 8.41
N ASP A 55 3.72 0.27 9.51
CA ASP A 55 4.20 -1.12 9.71
C ASP A 55 3.07 -2.14 9.57
N PHE A 56 1.91 -1.86 10.19
CA PHE A 56 0.69 -2.68 10.05
C PHE A 56 0.18 -2.73 8.59
N GLY A 57 0.28 -1.61 7.88
CA GLY A 57 -0.06 -1.55 6.46
C GLY A 57 0.82 -2.43 5.60
N ILE A 58 2.11 -2.54 5.90
CA ILE A 58 3.02 -3.44 5.19
C ILE A 58 2.63 -4.90 5.45
N GLU A 59 2.26 -5.26 6.69
CA GLU A 59 1.79 -6.62 7.02
C GLU A 59 0.53 -6.99 6.22
N ASN A 60 -0.47 -6.10 6.17
CA ASN A 60 -1.68 -6.33 5.38
C ASN A 60 -1.40 -6.39 3.87
N LEU A 61 -0.53 -5.51 3.38
CA LEU A 61 -0.11 -5.49 1.98
C LEU A 61 0.57 -6.81 1.59
N MET A 62 1.38 -7.41 2.46
CA MET A 62 2.01 -8.71 2.21
C MET A 62 0.98 -9.84 2.07
N GLU A 63 -0.08 -9.84 2.87
CA GLU A 63 -1.17 -10.81 2.70
C GLU A 63 -1.93 -10.59 1.39
N LEU A 64 -2.19 -9.34 1.02
CA LEU A 64 -2.86 -9.01 -0.24
C LEU A 64 -2.00 -9.42 -1.45
N ILE A 65 -0.69 -9.15 -1.41
CA ILE A 65 0.29 -9.64 -2.38
C ILE A 65 0.21 -11.17 -2.52
N ARG A 66 0.17 -11.89 -1.40
CA ARG A 66 0.06 -13.36 -1.41
C ARG A 66 -1.21 -13.81 -2.11
N MET A 67 -2.36 -13.21 -1.78
CA MET A 67 -3.64 -13.50 -2.45
C MET A 67 -3.57 -13.26 -3.96
N HIS A 68 -2.97 -12.15 -4.41
CA HIS A 68 -2.82 -11.85 -5.83
C HIS A 68 -1.87 -12.79 -6.55
N LYS A 69 -0.81 -13.27 -5.89
CA LYS A 69 0.10 -14.28 -6.46
C LYS A 69 -0.56 -15.65 -6.55
N GLU A 70 -1.46 -15.97 -5.63
CA GLU A 70 -2.25 -17.22 -5.63
C GLU A 70 -3.39 -17.19 -6.68
N ASP A 71 -4.05 -16.04 -6.86
CA ASP A 71 -5.07 -15.81 -7.89
C ASP A 71 -4.86 -14.45 -8.58
N PRO A 72 -4.10 -14.41 -9.69
CA PRO A 72 -3.84 -13.18 -10.44
C PRO A 72 -5.09 -12.52 -11.00
N GLU A 73 -6.21 -13.24 -11.17
CA GLU A 73 -7.46 -12.65 -11.65
C GLU A 73 -8.12 -11.71 -10.64
N LEU A 74 -7.69 -11.72 -9.37
CA LEU A 74 -8.24 -10.85 -8.34
C LEU A 74 -8.10 -9.36 -8.71
N LEU A 75 -6.98 -8.92 -9.30
CA LEU A 75 -6.83 -7.51 -9.74
C LEU A 75 -7.89 -7.12 -10.77
N THR A 76 -8.15 -8.00 -11.74
CA THR A 76 -9.16 -7.77 -12.79
C THR A 76 -10.60 -7.73 -12.28
N ARG A 77 -10.89 -8.38 -11.15
CA ARG A 77 -12.24 -8.37 -10.56
C ARG A 77 -12.53 -7.10 -9.76
N TRP A 78 -11.50 -6.49 -9.18
CA TRP A 78 -11.62 -5.28 -8.37
C TRP A 78 -11.64 -4.00 -9.23
N ASN A 79 -11.05 -4.06 -10.43
CA ASN A 79 -11.03 -2.96 -11.41
C ASN A 79 -12.29 -2.88 -12.31
N ARG A 80 -13.38 -3.59 -11.99
CA ARG A 80 -14.67 -3.57 -12.74
C ARG A 80 -15.79 -2.97 -11.90
#